data_AF-A0A7S2EA59-F1
#
_entry.id   AF-A0A7S2EA59-F1
#
_cell.length_a   1.000
_cell.length_b   1.000
_cell.length_c   1.000
_cell.angle_alpha   90.00
_cell.angle_beta   90.00
_cell.angle_gamma   90.00
#
_symmetry.space_group_name_H-M   'P 1'
#
loop_
_entity.id
_entity.type
_entity.pdbx_description
1 polymer ?
#
loop_
_entity_poly.entity_id
_entity_poly.type
_entity_poly.pdbx_seq_one_letter_code
_entity_poly.pdbx_strand_id
1 'polypeptide(L)'
;MTVKTKNGKVRPLHIIQTTWCDLVVGSTDNYSRDPKHRCQCSIKQTWKWNKAIKPADERMLVRCVFPELVLSRNEVSVPNSCNRNKLLGLMYANVPMINSGKSILLNCDRPIMMSYLKRAADKCEPKPIPVIPQQFFCSPQSFFYAQKFPAVVKYDNGHAGVGKIKVSDHKMMEDAKSILPIVKHATAEIFINGECDLRLQMIGNNMRMMKRISVSGDWKTNTGCSILEDIPKDDKNYKNYEHWLKAASTMFGEGEEDRMDILTLDFIVERETEKMWCLELNGSSSGLNTSDEKTVIEDNGHIANLVLDRIAKL
;
A
#
# COMPACT_ATOMS: atom_id res chain seq x y z
N MET A 1 8.25 9.05 24.92
CA MET A 1 8.34 10.03 23.82
C MET A 1 7.36 11.16 24.11
N THR A 2 7.69 12.40 23.74
CA THR A 2 6.82 13.57 23.93
C THR A 2 6.57 14.25 22.58
N VAL A 3 5.45 14.97 22.47
CA VAL A 3 5.16 15.82 21.31
C VAL A 3 4.94 17.26 21.78
N LYS A 4 5.54 18.21 21.06
CA LYS A 4 5.27 19.65 21.22
C LYS A 4 4.17 20.04 20.23
N THR A 5 3.02 20.40 20.75
CA THR A 5 1.86 20.86 19.96
C THR A 5 2.11 22.23 19.33
N LYS A 6 1.31 22.63 18.33
CA LYS A 6 1.32 23.99 17.74
C LYS A 6 1.28 25.11 18.78
N ASN A 7 0.58 24.91 19.90
CA ASN A 7 0.45 25.90 20.97
C ASN A 7 1.64 25.88 21.95
N GLY A 8 2.73 25.18 21.62
CA GLY A 8 3.95 25.09 22.41
C GLY A 8 3.88 24.12 23.60
N LYS A 9 2.71 23.53 23.89
CA LYS A 9 2.53 22.58 25.00
C LYS A 9 3.19 21.24 24.67
N VAL A 10 4.00 20.73 25.59
CA VAL A 10 4.62 19.40 25.53
C VAL A 10 3.72 18.41 26.26
N ARG A 11 3.42 17.26 25.63
CA ARG A 11 2.63 16.19 26.23
C ARG A 11 3.23 14.81 25.93
N PRO A 12 3.00 13.79 26.78
CA PRO A 12 3.44 12.44 26.50
C PRO A 12 2.72 11.89 25.26
N LEU A 13 3.47 11.15 24.44
CA LEU A 13 2.94 10.37 23.33
C LEU A 13 2.82 8.90 23.76
N HIS A 14 1.59 8.38 23.73
CA HIS A 14 1.31 6.98 24.02
C HIS A 14 1.12 6.23 22.71
N ILE A 15 2.01 5.27 22.42
CA ILE A 15 1.97 4.45 21.21
C ILE A 15 1.31 3.12 21.55
N ILE A 16 0.34 2.73 20.75
CA ILE A 16 -0.37 1.46 20.90
C ILE A 16 -0.38 0.78 19.53
N GLN A 17 0.13 -0.45 19.49
CA GLN A 17 0.24 -1.24 18.27
C GLN A 17 -0.71 -2.45 18.34
N THR A 18 -1.39 -2.70 17.22
CA THR A 18 -2.28 -3.85 17.06
C THR A 18 -2.40 -4.20 15.57
N THR A 19 -3.05 -5.32 15.26
CA THR A 19 -3.38 -5.71 13.89
C THR A 19 -4.83 -5.34 13.57
N TRP A 20 -5.18 -5.28 12.29
CA TRP A 20 -6.57 -5.12 11.87
C TRP A 20 -7.48 -6.22 12.43
N CYS A 21 -7.00 -7.46 12.58
CA CYS A 21 -7.78 -8.58 13.09
C CYS A 21 -8.18 -8.40 14.56
N ASP A 22 -7.30 -7.82 15.36
CA ASP A 22 -7.47 -7.65 16.81
C ASP A 22 -8.14 -6.33 17.20
N LEU A 23 -8.26 -5.41 16.24
CA LEU A 23 -8.92 -4.12 16.42
C LEU A 23 -10.45 -4.25 16.29
N VAL A 24 -11.17 -3.68 17.25
CA VAL A 24 -12.62 -3.43 17.19
C VAL A 24 -12.84 -1.93 17.33
N VAL A 25 -13.68 -1.36 16.47
CA VAL A 25 -13.91 0.08 16.41
C VAL A 25 -15.39 0.36 16.67
N GLY A 26 -15.67 1.24 17.64
CA GLY A 26 -16.98 1.83 17.87
C GLY A 26 -16.89 3.34 17.81
N SER A 27 -17.83 3.97 17.10
CA SER A 27 -17.93 5.43 16.98
C SER A 27 -19.27 5.93 17.49
N THR A 28 -19.30 7.14 18.07
CA THR A 28 -20.54 7.75 18.56
C THR A 28 -20.45 9.28 18.51
N ASP A 29 -21.53 9.90 18.02
CA ASP A 29 -21.72 11.35 18.11
C ASP A 29 -22.51 11.76 19.36
N ASN A 30 -23.12 10.80 20.07
CA ASN A 30 -24.11 11.07 21.11
C ASN A 30 -23.54 11.09 22.54
N TYR A 31 -22.34 10.54 22.76
CA TYR A 31 -21.83 10.26 24.11
C TYR A 31 -20.79 11.26 24.64
N SER A 32 -20.16 12.04 23.77
CA SER A 32 -19.10 12.98 24.18
C SER A 32 -19.20 14.32 23.46
N ARG A 33 -19.23 15.41 24.23
CA ARG A 33 -19.06 16.79 23.72
C ARG A 33 -17.64 17.03 23.19
N ASP A 34 -16.65 16.27 23.67
CA ASP A 34 -15.28 16.30 23.18
C ASP A 34 -15.12 15.38 21.96
N PRO A 35 -14.78 15.93 20.77
CA PRO A 35 -14.50 15.14 19.57
C PRO A 35 -13.47 14.02 19.77
N LYS A 36 -12.54 14.18 20.71
CA LYS A 36 -11.47 13.20 20.97
C LYS A 36 -11.94 11.87 21.54
N HIS A 37 -13.16 11.82 22.09
CA HIS A 37 -13.74 10.60 22.67
C HIS A 37 -14.82 9.97 21.78
N ARG A 38 -14.96 10.42 20.53
CA ARG A 38 -15.97 9.91 19.59
C ARG A 38 -15.61 8.56 18.99
N CYS A 39 -14.35 8.14 19.05
CA CYS A 39 -13.88 6.82 18.58
C CYS A 39 -13.32 6.01 19.75
N GLN A 40 -14.03 4.96 20.16
CA GLN A 40 -13.49 3.96 21.06
C GLN A 40 -12.97 2.78 20.26
N CYS A 41 -11.68 2.50 20.41
CA CYS A 41 -11.05 1.32 19.88
C CYS A 41 -10.80 0.31 21.00
N SER A 42 -11.26 -0.92 20.80
CA SER A 42 -11.04 -2.05 21.69
C SER A 42 -10.03 -2.98 21.05
N ILE A 43 -8.93 -3.25 21.75
CA ILE A 43 -7.83 -4.09 21.26
C ILE A 43 -7.88 -5.43 21.97
N LYS A 44 -8.07 -6.49 21.20
CA LYS A 44 -8.02 -7.88 21.67
C LYS A 44 -6.56 -8.26 21.90
N GLN A 45 -6.18 -8.54 23.15
CA GLN A 45 -4.87 -9.13 23.44
C GLN A 45 -5.01 -10.63 23.60
N THR A 46 -4.60 -11.40 22.58
CA THR A 46 -4.38 -12.84 22.77
C THR A 46 -3.07 -13.02 23.53
N TRP A 47 -3.15 -13.38 24.82
CA TRP A 47 -1.98 -13.81 25.60
C TRP A 47 -1.48 -15.16 25.07
N LYS A 48 -0.66 -15.16 24.01
CA LYS A 48 -0.16 -16.40 23.38
C LYS A 48 0.95 -17.13 24.14
N TRP A 49 1.32 -16.70 25.36
CA TRP A 49 2.40 -17.32 26.13
C TRP A 49 1.98 -18.39 27.15
N ASN A 50 0.68 -18.55 27.45
CA ASN A 50 0.22 -19.62 28.35
C ASN A 50 -0.65 -20.63 27.59
N LYS A 51 -0.05 -21.78 27.24
CA LYS A 51 -0.70 -22.96 26.61
C LYS A 51 -1.78 -23.64 27.48
N ALA A 52 -2.22 -23.03 28.58
CA ALA A 52 -3.06 -23.65 29.60
C ALA A 52 -4.48 -23.07 29.69
N ILE A 53 -4.86 -22.08 28.86
CA ILE A 53 -6.20 -21.50 28.90
C ILE A 53 -7.12 -22.31 27.95
N LYS A 54 -8.20 -22.88 28.51
CA LYS A 54 -9.22 -23.56 27.72
C LYS A 54 -9.99 -22.54 26.85
N PRO A 55 -10.43 -22.89 25.63
CA PRO A 55 -11.09 -21.95 24.70
C PRO A 55 -12.32 -21.22 25.25
N ALA A 56 -13.00 -21.80 26.25
CA ALA A 56 -14.17 -21.22 26.88
C ALA A 56 -13.85 -20.20 28.01
N ASP A 57 -12.59 -20.13 28.45
CA ASP A 57 -12.12 -19.29 29.56
C ASP A 57 -11.12 -18.20 29.10
N GLU A 58 -11.06 -17.91 27.79
CA GLU A 58 -10.37 -16.70 27.32
C GLU A 58 -11.10 -15.47 27.86
N ARG A 59 -10.71 -15.03 29.07
CA ARG A 59 -10.94 -13.65 29.50
C ARG A 59 -10.16 -12.77 28.55
N MET A 60 -10.81 -12.40 27.45
CA MET A 60 -10.30 -11.44 26.48
C MET A 60 -10.00 -10.15 27.22
N LEU A 61 -8.72 -9.90 27.47
CA LEU A 61 -8.26 -8.62 27.97
C LEU A 61 -8.44 -7.62 26.83
N VAL A 62 -9.51 -6.84 26.93
CA VAL A 62 -9.80 -5.77 26.00
C VAL A 62 -9.22 -4.49 26.58
N ARG A 63 -8.20 -3.94 25.90
CA ARG A 63 -7.74 -2.58 26.20
C ARG A 63 -8.56 -1.61 25.35
N CYS A 64 -9.29 -0.71 26.00
CA CYS A 64 -10.00 0.38 25.34
C CYS A 64 -9.09 1.60 25.22
N VAL A 65 -9.10 2.24 24.04
CA VAL A 65 -8.26 3.39 23.70
C VAL A 65 -9.06 4.36 22.84
N PHE A 66 -8.73 5.65 22.92
CA PHE A 66 -9.32 6.70 22.09
C PHE A 66 -8.21 7.30 21.22
N PRO A 67 -8.03 6.85 19.97
CA PRO A 67 -6.89 7.26 19.16
C PRO A 67 -7.06 8.70 18.66
N GLU A 68 -6.03 9.53 18.84
CA GLU A 68 -5.97 10.87 18.23
C GLU A 68 -5.40 10.86 16.80
N LEU A 69 -4.67 9.80 16.44
CA LEU A 69 -4.06 9.59 15.13
C LEU A 69 -3.85 8.09 14.91
N VAL A 70 -4.06 7.61 13.68
CA VAL A 70 -3.79 6.22 13.29
C VAL A 70 -2.78 6.16 12.15
N LEU A 71 -1.65 5.48 12.36
CA LEU A 71 -0.74 5.08 11.30
C LEU A 71 -1.12 3.67 10.81
N SER A 72 -1.47 3.52 9.54
CA SER A 72 -1.79 2.20 8.95
C SER A 72 -0.60 1.66 8.17
N ARG A 73 0.02 0.57 8.67
CA ARG A 73 1.16 -0.11 8.02
C ARG A 73 0.84 -1.53 7.52
N ASN A 74 -0.42 -1.97 7.63
CA ASN A 74 -0.87 -3.27 7.13
C ASN A 74 -2.05 -3.09 6.18
N GLU A 75 -2.17 -3.99 5.21
CA GLU A 75 -3.30 -4.02 4.28
C GLU A 75 -4.62 -4.23 5.03
N VAL A 76 -5.60 -3.37 4.73
CA VAL A 76 -6.95 -3.44 5.33
C VAL A 76 -7.73 -4.61 4.76
N SER A 77 -7.52 -4.92 3.48
CA SER A 77 -8.24 -5.95 2.76
C SER A 77 -7.24 -6.83 2.02
N VAL A 78 -7.07 -8.06 2.50
CA VAL A 78 -6.27 -9.11 1.85
C VAL A 78 -7.19 -10.26 1.45
N PRO A 79 -6.76 -11.19 0.57
CA PRO A 79 -7.52 -12.42 0.33
C PRO A 79 -7.85 -13.11 1.67
N ASN A 80 -9.12 -13.43 1.88
CA ASN A 80 -9.66 -14.07 3.10
C ASN A 80 -9.73 -13.21 4.39
N SER A 81 -9.37 -11.91 4.36
CA SER A 81 -9.55 -11.02 5.51
C SER A 81 -9.85 -9.59 5.06
N CYS A 82 -11.10 -9.16 5.28
CA CYS A 82 -11.58 -7.82 4.93
C CYS A 82 -11.89 -7.03 6.20
N ASN A 83 -11.08 -6.03 6.51
CA ASN A 83 -11.23 -5.17 7.67
C ASN A 83 -11.74 -3.77 7.30
N ARG A 84 -12.37 -3.62 6.13
CA ARG A 84 -12.91 -2.35 5.64
C ARG A 84 -13.91 -1.74 6.61
N ASN A 85 -14.73 -2.56 7.28
CA ASN A 85 -15.66 -2.08 8.31
C ASN A 85 -14.97 -1.34 9.47
N LYS A 86 -13.77 -1.79 9.88
CA LYS A 86 -12.98 -1.14 10.93
C LYS A 86 -12.40 0.18 10.45
N LEU A 87 -11.87 0.22 9.22
CA LEU A 87 -11.43 1.45 8.57
C LEU A 87 -12.59 2.46 8.46
N LEU A 88 -13.76 2.00 8.02
CA LEU A 88 -14.96 2.84 7.93
C LEU A 88 -15.37 3.40 9.29
N GLY A 89 -15.25 2.63 10.38
CA GLY A 89 -15.50 3.13 11.73
C GLY A 89 -14.55 4.26 12.15
N LEU A 90 -13.25 4.13 11.84
CA LEU A 90 -12.25 5.18 12.09
C LEU A 90 -12.56 6.45 11.27
N MET A 91 -12.89 6.26 9.99
CA MET A 91 -13.27 7.36 9.09
C MET A 91 -14.56 8.04 9.54
N TYR A 92 -15.57 7.27 9.96
CA TYR A 92 -16.85 7.80 10.44
C TYR A 92 -16.65 8.68 11.68
N ALA A 93 -15.75 8.30 12.58
CA ALA A 93 -15.39 9.13 13.73
C ALA A 93 -14.42 10.28 13.40
N ASN A 94 -14.05 10.47 12.13
CA ASN A 94 -13.06 11.44 11.66
C ASN A 94 -11.72 11.33 12.40
N VAL A 95 -11.26 10.11 12.71
CA VAL A 95 -9.94 9.92 13.31
C VAL A 95 -8.88 10.24 12.25
N PRO A 96 -7.94 11.18 12.51
CA PRO A 96 -6.84 11.46 11.60
C PRO A 96 -6.02 10.20 11.29
N MET A 97 -5.57 10.03 10.05
CA MET A 97 -4.82 8.84 9.62
C MET A 97 -3.60 9.17 8.73
N ILE A 98 -2.59 8.29 8.76
CA ILE A 98 -1.46 8.27 7.82
C ILE A 98 -1.37 6.89 7.12
N ASN A 99 -1.48 6.80 5.79
CA ASN A 99 -2.04 7.85 4.92
C ASN A 99 -3.51 8.14 5.29
N SER A 100 -4.15 9.10 4.62
CA SER A 100 -5.56 9.43 4.89
C SER A 100 -6.48 8.22 4.71
N GLY A 101 -7.58 8.16 5.48
CA GLY A 101 -8.55 7.07 5.42
C GLY A 101 -9.12 6.87 4.01
N LYS A 102 -9.32 7.97 3.26
CA LYS A 102 -9.72 7.95 1.85
C LYS A 102 -8.70 7.19 0.99
N SER A 103 -7.42 7.55 1.08
CA SER A 103 -6.38 6.89 0.28
C SER A 103 -6.24 5.40 0.64
N ILE A 104 -6.34 5.03 1.93
CA ILE A 104 -6.26 3.64 2.39
C ILE A 104 -7.48 2.85 1.87
N LEU A 105 -8.68 3.44 1.90
CA LEU A 105 -9.89 2.79 1.39
C LEU A 105 -9.80 2.55 -0.12
N LEU A 106 -9.31 3.53 -0.89
CA LEU A 106 -9.11 3.39 -2.33
C LEU A 106 -8.01 2.37 -2.65
N ASN A 107 -6.96 2.29 -1.82
CA ASN A 107 -5.89 1.30 -1.96
C ASN A 107 -6.34 -0.15 -1.75
N CYS A 108 -7.53 -0.37 -1.16
CA CYS A 108 -8.09 -1.71 -1.05
C CYS A 108 -8.44 -2.35 -2.41
N ASP A 109 -8.49 -1.55 -3.50
CA ASP A 109 -8.84 -2.00 -4.84
C ASP A 109 -7.80 -1.52 -5.87
N ARG A 110 -6.95 -2.44 -6.35
CA ARG A 110 -5.86 -2.14 -7.29
C ARG A 110 -6.35 -1.43 -8.58
N PRO A 111 -7.46 -1.82 -9.23
CA PRO A 111 -7.93 -1.12 -10.43
C PRO A 111 -8.25 0.35 -10.18
N ILE A 112 -8.75 0.69 -8.98
CA ILE A 112 -9.02 2.07 -8.60
C ILE A 112 -7.71 2.83 -8.53
N MET A 113 -6.70 2.31 -7.82
CA MET A 113 -5.36 2.91 -7.75
C MET A 113 -4.75 3.11 -9.13
N MET A 114 -4.82 2.09 -10.00
CA MET A 114 -4.34 2.17 -11.38
C MET A 114 -5.09 3.23 -12.20
N SER A 115 -6.39 3.43 -11.97
CA SER A 115 -7.16 4.47 -12.67
C SER A 115 -6.72 5.89 -12.28
N TYR A 116 -6.34 6.12 -11.02
CA TYR A 116 -5.77 7.40 -10.58
C TYR A 116 -4.35 7.57 -11.09
N LEU A 117 -3.53 6.52 -11.04
CA LEU A 117 -2.16 6.55 -11.55
C LEU A 117 -2.11 6.85 -13.06
N LYS A 118 -2.98 6.24 -13.87
CA LYS A 118 -3.09 6.53 -15.32
C LYS A 118 -3.44 8.00 -15.57
N ARG A 119 -4.42 8.55 -14.85
CA ARG A 119 -4.78 9.98 -14.97
C ARG A 119 -3.65 10.91 -14.52
N ALA A 120 -2.91 10.54 -13.48
CA ALA A 120 -1.75 11.29 -13.04
C ALA A 120 -0.64 11.24 -14.10
N ALA A 121 -0.41 10.07 -14.70
CA ALA A 121 0.55 9.88 -15.77
C ALA A 121 0.24 10.76 -17.00
N ASP A 122 -1.02 10.84 -17.41
CA ASP A 122 -1.47 11.66 -18.55
C ASP A 122 -1.22 13.16 -18.34
N LYS A 123 -1.21 13.62 -17.08
CA LYS A 123 -0.96 15.02 -16.70
C LYS A 123 0.49 15.30 -16.30
N CYS A 124 1.33 14.28 -16.25
CA CYS A 124 2.68 14.35 -15.72
C CYS A 124 3.64 14.85 -16.83
N GLU A 125 3.77 16.17 -16.95
CA GLU A 125 4.69 16.82 -17.89
C GLU A 125 5.98 17.29 -17.20
N PRO A 126 7.15 17.32 -17.88
CA PRO A 126 7.36 17.00 -19.30
C PRO A 126 7.56 15.51 -19.58
N LYS A 127 7.71 14.68 -18.53
CA LYS A 127 7.99 13.25 -18.68
C LYS A 127 6.93 12.42 -17.95
N PRO A 128 5.98 11.82 -18.67
CA PRO A 128 4.89 11.07 -18.06
C PRO A 128 5.39 9.84 -17.34
N ILE A 129 4.65 9.41 -16.33
CA ILE A 129 4.88 8.11 -15.68
C ILE A 129 4.59 7.03 -16.73
N PRO A 130 5.54 6.14 -17.07
CA PRO A 130 5.34 5.14 -18.11
C PRO A 130 4.49 3.96 -17.60
N VAL A 131 3.22 4.20 -17.29
CA VAL A 131 2.29 3.19 -16.78
C VAL A 131 2.04 2.10 -17.83
N ILE A 132 2.17 0.84 -17.43
CA ILE A 132 1.95 -0.29 -18.34
C ILE A 132 0.48 -0.30 -18.84
N PRO A 133 0.25 -0.50 -20.15
CA PRO A 133 -1.09 -0.71 -20.67
C PRO A 133 -1.71 -1.97 -20.05
N GLN A 134 -2.90 -1.80 -19.48
CA GLN A 134 -3.66 -2.86 -18.84
C GLN A 134 -5.08 -2.89 -19.36
N GLN A 135 -5.63 -4.09 -19.51
CA GLN A 135 -7.05 -4.34 -19.71
C GLN A 135 -7.70 -4.73 -18.40
N PHE A 136 -8.98 -4.40 -18.26
CA PHE A 136 -9.78 -4.73 -17.10
C PHE A 136 -10.95 -5.63 -17.53
N PHE A 137 -11.21 -6.67 -16.75
CA PHE A 137 -12.28 -7.62 -16.98
C PHE A 137 -13.16 -7.72 -15.72
N CYS A 138 -14.43 -7.37 -15.85
CA CYS A 138 -15.43 -7.50 -14.78
C CYS A 138 -16.14 -8.86 -14.78
N SER A 139 -16.07 -9.59 -15.88
CA SER A 139 -16.73 -10.88 -16.09
C SER A 139 -16.10 -11.64 -17.26
N PRO A 140 -16.32 -12.96 -17.40
CA PRO A 140 -15.86 -13.70 -18.56
C PRO A 140 -16.31 -13.09 -19.89
N GLN A 141 -17.48 -12.47 -19.95
CA GLN A 141 -18.05 -11.85 -21.15
C GLN A 141 -17.28 -10.59 -21.57
N SER A 142 -16.66 -9.89 -20.61
CA SER A 142 -15.82 -8.71 -20.89
C SER A 142 -14.46 -9.04 -21.50
N PHE A 143 -14.16 -10.33 -21.68
CA PHE A 143 -12.87 -10.80 -22.15
C PHE A 143 -12.77 -10.71 -23.67
N PHE A 144 -11.84 -9.89 -24.18
CA PHE A 144 -11.57 -9.76 -25.62
C PHE A 144 -10.06 -9.85 -25.90
N TYR A 145 -9.72 -10.47 -27.03
CA TYR A 145 -8.35 -10.75 -27.44
C TYR A 145 -7.64 -9.51 -28.00
N ALA A 146 -7.36 -8.53 -27.14
CA ALA A 146 -6.52 -7.39 -27.52
C ALA A 146 -5.12 -7.44 -26.87
N GLN A 147 -4.80 -8.50 -26.11
CA GLN A 147 -3.48 -8.66 -25.51
C GLN A 147 -2.46 -9.28 -26.47
N LYS A 148 -1.21 -8.80 -26.35
CA LYS A 148 -0.05 -9.49 -26.90
C LYS A 148 0.40 -10.57 -25.92
N PHE A 149 0.88 -11.68 -26.45
CA PHE A 149 1.39 -12.79 -25.65
C PHE A 149 2.93 -12.84 -25.69
N PRO A 150 3.60 -13.32 -24.62
CA PRO A 150 3.00 -13.72 -23.34
C PRO A 150 2.39 -12.53 -22.57
N ALA A 151 1.39 -12.82 -21.73
CA ALA A 151 0.70 -11.83 -20.90
C ALA A 151 0.70 -12.23 -19.42
N VAL A 152 0.43 -11.28 -18.54
CA VAL A 152 0.26 -11.49 -17.10
C VAL A 152 -1.19 -11.17 -16.75
N VAL A 153 -1.92 -12.14 -16.21
CA VAL A 153 -3.28 -11.96 -15.67
C VAL A 153 -3.19 -11.81 -14.16
N LYS A 154 -3.82 -10.78 -13.60
CA LYS A 154 -3.88 -10.48 -12.17
C LYS A 154 -5.34 -10.49 -11.72
N TYR A 155 -5.71 -11.44 -10.86
CA TYR A 155 -7.04 -11.56 -10.28
C TYR A 155 -7.13 -10.84 -8.94
N ASP A 156 -8.24 -10.13 -8.73
CA ASP A 156 -8.57 -9.42 -7.49
C ASP A 156 -7.39 -8.57 -6.96
N ASN A 157 -7.38 -8.35 -5.65
CA ASN A 157 -6.39 -7.56 -4.94
C ASN A 157 -5.31 -8.45 -4.29
N GLY A 158 -4.91 -9.56 -4.94
CA GLY A 158 -3.89 -10.46 -4.39
C GLY A 158 -2.53 -9.76 -4.20
N HIS A 159 -1.94 -9.84 -3.01
CA HIS A 159 -0.63 -9.26 -2.69
C HIS A 159 0.49 -10.30 -2.82
N ALA A 160 1.76 -9.86 -2.82
CA ALA A 160 2.94 -10.74 -2.82
C ALA A 160 2.90 -11.86 -3.88
N GLY A 161 2.51 -11.53 -5.12
CA GLY A 161 2.44 -12.49 -6.22
C GLY A 161 1.21 -13.42 -6.26
N VAL A 162 0.35 -13.41 -5.23
CA VAL A 162 -0.91 -14.18 -5.20
C VAL A 162 -1.87 -13.68 -6.29
N GLY A 163 -2.54 -14.62 -6.96
CA GLY A 163 -3.52 -14.31 -8.02
C GLY A 163 -2.91 -13.75 -9.30
N LYS A 164 -1.59 -13.91 -9.51
CA LYS A 164 -0.89 -13.46 -10.73
C LYS A 164 -0.39 -14.67 -11.52
N ILE A 165 -0.80 -14.80 -12.78
CA ILE A 165 -0.38 -15.90 -13.65
C ILE A 165 0.20 -15.35 -14.95
N LYS A 166 1.21 -16.05 -15.49
CA LYS A 166 1.74 -15.79 -16.82
C LYS A 166 1.03 -16.72 -17.80
N VAL A 167 0.48 -16.17 -18.87
CA VAL A 167 -0.19 -16.92 -19.95
C VAL A 167 0.65 -16.79 -21.23
N SER A 168 0.98 -17.93 -21.86
CA SER A 168 1.85 -17.95 -23.05
C SER A 168 1.12 -17.65 -24.35
N ASP A 169 -0.18 -17.88 -24.39
CA ASP A 169 -0.98 -17.83 -25.61
C ASP A 169 -2.48 -17.69 -25.31
N HIS A 170 -3.27 -17.60 -26.38
CA HIS A 170 -4.71 -17.44 -26.32
C HIS A 170 -5.45 -18.62 -25.68
N LYS A 171 -4.91 -19.85 -25.73
CA LYS A 171 -5.56 -21.02 -25.14
C LYS A 171 -5.44 -20.98 -23.62
N MET A 172 -4.24 -20.71 -23.11
CA MET A 172 -4.03 -20.47 -21.67
C MET A 172 -4.82 -19.26 -21.17
N MET A 173 -5.03 -18.25 -22.02
CA MET A 173 -5.85 -17.08 -21.71
C MET A 173 -7.34 -17.45 -21.58
N GLU A 174 -7.87 -18.37 -22.40
CA GLU A 174 -9.23 -18.92 -22.24
C GLU A 174 -9.36 -19.77 -20.96
N ASP A 175 -8.34 -20.57 -20.63
CA ASP A 175 -8.32 -21.31 -19.35
C ASP A 175 -8.28 -20.35 -18.16
N ALA A 176 -7.47 -19.29 -18.25
CA ALA A 176 -7.40 -18.22 -17.25
C ALA A 176 -8.76 -17.52 -17.07
N LYS A 177 -9.51 -17.28 -18.15
CA LYS A 177 -10.85 -16.69 -18.09
C LYS A 177 -11.83 -17.53 -17.28
N SER A 178 -11.66 -18.86 -17.23
CA SER A 178 -12.51 -19.75 -16.43
C SER A 178 -12.45 -19.48 -14.91
N ILE A 179 -11.42 -18.79 -14.42
CA ILE A 179 -11.26 -18.40 -13.01
C ILE A 179 -12.11 -17.16 -12.67
N LEU A 180 -12.39 -16.30 -13.67
CA LEU A 180 -13.06 -15.02 -13.46
C LEU A 180 -14.44 -15.08 -12.77
N PRO A 181 -15.28 -16.13 -12.94
CA PRO A 181 -16.57 -16.25 -12.24
C PRO A 181 -16.49 -16.37 -10.70
N ILE A 182 -15.36 -16.78 -10.14
CA ILE A 182 -15.19 -16.99 -8.69
C ILE A 182 -14.36 -15.90 -8.01
N VAL A 183 -14.05 -14.82 -8.73
CA VAL A 183 -13.33 -13.63 -8.25
C VAL A 183 -14.12 -12.38 -8.65
N LYS A 184 -13.74 -11.20 -8.14
CA LYS A 184 -14.47 -9.95 -8.41
C LYS A 184 -14.11 -9.33 -9.74
N HIS A 185 -12.84 -9.41 -10.12
CA HIS A 185 -12.33 -8.86 -11.38
C HIS A 185 -10.96 -9.44 -11.73
N ALA A 186 -10.52 -9.20 -12.97
CA ALA A 186 -9.15 -9.43 -13.39
C ALA A 186 -8.61 -8.25 -14.20
N THR A 187 -7.29 -8.17 -14.27
CA THR A 187 -6.59 -7.32 -15.23
C THR A 187 -5.59 -8.13 -16.02
N ALA A 188 -5.31 -7.74 -17.25
CA ALA A 188 -4.22 -8.31 -18.04
C ALA A 188 -3.29 -7.23 -18.58
N GLU A 189 -2.01 -7.55 -18.66
CA GLU A 189 -0.96 -6.73 -19.22
C GLU A 189 0.02 -7.60 -20.00
N ILE A 190 0.78 -7.00 -20.90
CA ILE A 190 1.86 -7.71 -21.59
C ILE A 190 2.91 -8.18 -20.57
N PHE A 191 3.44 -9.38 -20.77
CA PHE A 191 4.59 -9.83 -20.00
C PHE A 191 5.82 -9.07 -20.47
N ILE A 192 6.49 -8.37 -19.57
CA ILE A 192 7.77 -7.71 -19.84
C ILE A 192 8.91 -8.63 -19.43
N ASN A 193 9.85 -8.87 -20.35
CA ASN A 193 11.09 -9.56 -20.02
C ASN A 193 12.02 -8.60 -19.27
N GLY A 194 11.94 -8.61 -17.94
CA GLY A 194 12.68 -7.70 -17.09
C GLY A 194 14.17 -8.02 -16.97
N GLU A 195 15.00 -6.99 -16.96
CA GLU A 195 16.36 -7.05 -16.41
C GLU A 195 16.34 -6.90 -14.89
N CYS A 196 15.53 -5.97 -14.39
CA CYS A 196 15.39 -5.68 -12.96
C CYS A 196 14.03 -5.03 -12.66
N ASP A 197 13.67 -4.95 -11.38
CA ASP A 197 12.61 -4.06 -10.92
C ASP A 197 13.20 -2.79 -10.33
N LEU A 198 12.45 -1.70 -10.39
CA LEU A 198 12.71 -0.50 -9.60
C LEU A 198 11.57 -0.31 -8.61
N ARG A 199 11.90 0.05 -7.37
CA ARG A 199 10.95 0.52 -6.37
C ARG A 199 11.31 1.94 -5.98
N LEU A 200 10.44 2.87 -6.34
CA LEU A 200 10.54 4.26 -5.93
C LEU A 200 9.65 4.44 -4.69
N GLN A 201 10.20 4.97 -3.61
CA GLN A 201 9.53 5.10 -2.32
C GLN A 201 9.51 6.57 -1.91
N MET A 202 8.37 7.04 -1.40
CA MET A 202 8.24 8.31 -0.71
C MET A 202 7.74 8.06 0.72
N ILE A 203 8.40 8.67 1.70
CA ILE A 203 7.96 8.74 3.11
C ILE A 203 8.05 10.21 3.54
N GLY A 204 6.90 10.89 3.60
CA GLY A 204 6.82 12.32 3.81
C GLY A 204 7.53 13.07 2.67
N ASN A 205 8.69 13.65 2.96
CA ASN A 205 9.53 14.32 1.98
C ASN A 205 10.80 13.53 1.62
N ASN A 206 11.05 12.39 2.29
CA ASN A 206 12.17 11.53 1.96
C ASN A 206 11.80 10.66 0.76
N MET A 207 12.72 10.53 -0.20
CA MET A 207 12.56 9.67 -1.37
C MET A 207 13.75 8.73 -1.49
N ARG A 208 13.46 7.44 -1.65
CA ARG A 208 14.46 6.38 -1.84
C ARG A 208 14.12 5.61 -3.11
N MET A 209 15.12 5.38 -3.94
CA MET A 209 14.96 4.64 -5.19
C MET A 209 15.79 3.38 -5.07
N MET A 210 15.18 2.23 -5.31
CA MET A 210 15.82 0.93 -5.13
C MET A 210 15.72 0.13 -6.42
N LYS A 211 16.79 -0.57 -6.77
CA LYS A 211 16.83 -1.56 -7.84
C LYS A 211 16.80 -2.95 -7.21
N ARG A 212 15.90 -3.82 -7.68
CA ARG A 212 15.81 -5.22 -7.27
C ARG A 212 16.18 -6.13 -8.42
N ILE A 213 17.10 -7.06 -8.18
CA ILE A 213 17.53 -8.06 -9.14
C ILE A 213 17.17 -9.44 -8.57
N SER A 214 16.38 -10.22 -9.31
CA SER A 214 16.05 -11.60 -8.94
C SER A 214 17.26 -12.49 -9.18
N VAL A 215 17.56 -13.35 -8.20
CA VAL A 215 18.63 -14.36 -8.29
C VAL A 215 18.04 -15.77 -8.41
N SER A 216 16.74 -15.95 -8.14
CA SER A 216 16.07 -17.26 -8.19
C SER A 216 15.64 -17.70 -9.59
N GLY A 217 15.78 -16.84 -10.60
CA GLY A 217 15.29 -17.11 -11.95
C GLY A 217 13.76 -17.00 -12.10
N ASP A 218 13.05 -16.64 -11.03
CA ASP A 218 11.61 -16.39 -11.08
C ASP A 218 11.30 -15.08 -11.81
N TRP A 219 10.31 -15.13 -12.71
CA TRP A 219 9.79 -13.92 -13.36
C TRP A 219 9.07 -12.99 -12.36
N LYS A 220 8.59 -13.55 -11.24
CA LYS A 220 8.12 -12.80 -10.07
C LYS A 220 9.32 -12.57 -9.16
N THR A 221 10.14 -11.62 -9.52
CA THR A 221 11.29 -11.10 -8.77
C THR A 221 11.02 -10.77 -7.29
N ASN A 222 9.76 -10.47 -6.92
CA ASN A 222 9.32 -10.26 -5.54
C ASN A 222 9.09 -11.57 -4.75
N THR A 223 9.30 -12.72 -5.38
CA THR A 223 9.14 -14.06 -4.83
C THR A 223 10.50 -14.76 -4.93
N GLY A 224 11.00 -15.29 -3.82
CA GLY A 224 12.34 -15.91 -3.78
C GLY A 224 13.46 -14.93 -3.41
N CYS A 225 14.70 -15.33 -3.69
CA CYS A 225 15.89 -14.56 -3.34
C CYS A 225 16.13 -13.42 -4.34
N SER A 226 16.29 -12.20 -3.83
CA SER A 226 16.61 -11.04 -4.63
C SER A 226 17.65 -10.17 -3.92
N ILE A 227 18.42 -9.43 -4.71
CA ILE A 227 19.34 -8.40 -4.24
C ILE A 227 18.63 -7.07 -4.40
N LEU A 228 18.68 -6.23 -3.38
CA LEU A 228 18.09 -4.90 -3.37
C LEU A 228 19.20 -3.88 -3.13
N GLU A 229 19.32 -2.91 -4.02
CA GLU A 229 20.37 -1.89 -4.01
C GLU A 229 19.76 -0.50 -4.14
N ASP A 230 20.29 0.47 -3.41
CA ASP A 230 19.88 1.86 -3.57
C ASP A 230 20.46 2.45 -4.86
N ILE A 231 19.62 3.17 -5.59
CA ILE A 231 20.02 3.92 -6.78
C ILE A 231 20.54 5.28 -6.32
N PRO A 232 21.77 5.66 -6.70
CA PRO A 232 22.38 6.88 -6.22
C PRO A 232 21.77 8.13 -6.88
N LYS A 233 21.94 9.29 -6.23
CA LYS A 233 21.31 10.56 -6.65
C LYS A 233 21.81 11.12 -7.98
N ASP A 234 22.98 10.68 -8.42
CA ASP A 234 23.62 11.04 -9.68
C ASP A 234 23.17 10.16 -10.85
N ASP A 235 22.30 9.17 -10.63
CA ASP A 235 21.68 8.39 -11.69
C ASP A 235 20.95 9.31 -12.69
N LYS A 236 21.16 9.08 -13.99
CA LYS A 236 20.61 9.88 -15.10
C LYS A 236 19.09 10.03 -15.04
N ASN A 237 18.38 9.08 -14.44
CA ASN A 237 16.93 9.06 -14.34
C ASN A 237 16.40 9.55 -12.98
N TYR A 238 17.27 9.85 -12.01
CA TYR A 238 16.86 10.18 -10.64
C TYR A 238 15.85 11.33 -10.58
N LYS A 239 16.03 12.38 -11.39
CA LYS A 239 15.08 13.50 -11.46
C LYS A 239 13.70 13.10 -11.98
N ASN A 240 13.63 12.12 -12.88
CA ASN A 240 12.37 11.58 -13.36
C ASN A 240 11.68 10.78 -12.24
N TYR A 241 12.44 10.01 -11.46
CA TYR A 241 11.93 9.26 -10.32
C TYR A 241 11.31 10.18 -9.26
N GLU A 242 12.01 11.26 -8.88
CA GLU A 242 11.49 12.27 -7.95
C GLU A 242 10.21 12.92 -8.49
N HIS A 243 10.18 13.25 -9.78
CA HIS A 243 9.03 13.85 -10.44
C HIS A 243 7.81 12.91 -10.44
N TRP A 244 7.99 11.64 -10.79
CA TRP A 244 6.92 10.64 -10.80
C TRP A 244 6.35 10.38 -9.41
N LEU A 245 7.20 10.30 -8.39
CA LEU A 245 6.75 10.16 -7.00
C LEU A 245 5.90 11.37 -6.56
N LYS A 246 6.28 12.60 -6.92
CA LYS A 246 5.50 13.82 -6.60
C LYS A 246 4.17 13.86 -7.35
N ALA A 247 4.14 13.46 -8.61
CA ALA A 247 2.92 13.36 -9.39
C ALA A 247 1.97 12.29 -8.81
N ALA A 248 2.50 11.13 -8.41
CA ALA A 248 1.72 10.07 -7.77
C ALA A 248 1.22 10.47 -6.37
N SER A 249 2.00 11.21 -5.59
CA SER A 249 1.59 11.59 -4.22
C SER A 249 0.40 12.54 -4.17
N THR A 250 0.17 13.31 -5.24
CA THR A 250 -0.90 14.31 -5.34
C THR A 250 -2.07 13.85 -6.21
N MET A 251 -2.10 12.58 -6.65
CA MET A 251 -3.10 12.10 -7.62
C MET A 251 -4.55 12.15 -7.11
N PHE A 252 -4.77 12.17 -5.80
CA PHE A 252 -6.09 12.32 -5.18
C PHE A 252 -6.44 13.78 -4.85
N GLY A 253 -5.47 14.69 -4.94
CA GLY A 253 -5.52 16.08 -4.46
C GLY A 253 -4.21 16.47 -3.77
N GLU A 254 -3.97 17.77 -3.64
CA GLU A 254 -2.76 18.33 -2.99
C GLU A 254 -2.95 18.60 -1.49
N GLY A 255 -4.19 18.61 -1.02
CA GLY A 255 -4.52 18.84 0.39
C GLY A 255 -4.01 17.72 1.29
N GLU A 256 -3.79 18.02 2.58
CA GLU A 256 -3.24 17.06 3.56
C GLU A 256 -4.11 15.80 3.74
N GLU A 257 -5.43 15.90 3.49
CA GLU A 257 -6.38 14.78 3.54
C GLU A 257 -6.41 13.94 2.24
N ASP A 258 -5.86 14.46 1.15
CA ASP A 258 -5.87 13.80 -0.16
C ASP A 258 -4.48 13.27 -0.55
N ARG A 259 -3.41 14.00 -0.20
CA ARG A 259 -2.03 13.63 -0.52
C ARG A 259 -1.68 12.28 0.12
N MET A 260 -0.96 11.44 -0.63
CA MET A 260 -0.31 10.24 -0.10
C MET A 260 1.04 10.60 0.49
N ASP A 261 1.17 10.54 1.82
CA ASP A 261 2.44 10.81 2.50
C ASP A 261 3.43 9.65 2.39
N ILE A 262 2.92 8.41 2.37
CA ILE A 262 3.70 7.19 2.19
C ILE A 262 3.19 6.46 0.95
N LEU A 263 4.06 6.27 -0.05
CA LEU A 263 3.72 5.51 -1.25
C LEU A 263 4.94 4.83 -1.86
N THR A 264 4.70 3.80 -2.66
CA THR A 264 5.72 3.24 -3.54
C THR A 264 5.20 3.04 -4.96
N LEU A 265 6.01 3.38 -5.96
CA LEU A 265 5.80 3.00 -7.35
C LEU A 265 6.74 1.86 -7.71
N ASP A 266 6.18 0.78 -8.25
CA ASP A 266 6.95 -0.37 -8.68
C ASP A 266 7.01 -0.42 -10.21
N PHE A 267 8.22 -0.60 -10.73
CA PHE A 267 8.52 -0.65 -12.16
C PHE A 267 9.24 -1.94 -12.51
N ILE A 268 9.14 -2.32 -13.77
CA ILE A 268 10.03 -3.28 -14.42
C ILE A 268 10.82 -2.56 -15.51
N VAL A 269 12.12 -2.84 -15.58
CA VAL A 269 13.00 -2.37 -16.66
C VAL A 269 13.12 -3.47 -17.70
N GLU A 270 12.64 -3.22 -18.91
CA GLU A 270 12.70 -4.15 -20.02
C GLU A 270 14.15 -4.37 -20.49
N ARG A 271 14.58 -5.63 -20.57
CA ARG A 271 15.97 -6.01 -20.85
C ARG A 271 16.49 -5.55 -22.21
N GLU A 272 15.64 -5.58 -23.22
CA GLU A 272 16.06 -5.31 -24.61
C GLU A 272 16.09 -3.82 -24.94
N THR A 273 15.21 -3.03 -24.32
CA THR A 273 14.98 -1.63 -24.69
C THR A 273 15.37 -0.65 -23.59
N GLU A 274 15.69 -1.14 -22.39
CA GLU A 274 15.82 -0.38 -21.14
C GLU A 274 14.56 0.43 -20.77
N LYS A 275 13.43 0.16 -21.42
CA LYS A 275 12.18 0.88 -21.17
C LYS A 275 11.63 0.51 -19.80
N MET A 276 11.32 1.53 -19.01
CA MET A 276 10.67 1.37 -17.72
C MET A 276 9.16 1.29 -17.89
N TRP A 277 8.53 0.36 -17.19
CA TRP A 277 7.08 0.20 -17.15
C TRP A 277 6.61 0.21 -15.70
N CYS A 278 5.80 1.21 -15.31
CA CYS A 278 5.19 1.27 -13.99
C CYS A 278 4.05 0.26 -13.91
N LEU A 279 4.16 -0.70 -12.99
CA LEU A 279 3.25 -1.82 -12.84
C LEU A 279 2.17 -1.57 -11.80
N GLU A 280 2.53 -0.90 -10.71
CA GLU A 280 1.63 -0.64 -9.59
C GLU A 280 2.08 0.54 -8.72
N LEU A 281 1.09 1.11 -8.02
CA LEU A 281 1.25 2.08 -6.95
C LEU A 281 0.70 1.45 -5.67
N ASN A 282 1.48 1.50 -4.59
CA ASN A 282 1.11 0.99 -3.28
C ASN A 282 1.08 2.13 -2.26
N GLY A 283 0.18 2.03 -1.27
CA GLY A 283 0.03 3.01 -0.19
C GLY A 283 0.93 2.78 1.02
N SER A 284 0.46 3.24 2.19
CA SER A 284 1.19 3.18 3.45
C SER A 284 1.37 1.78 4.02
N SER A 285 0.93 0.72 3.37
CA SER A 285 1.16 -0.68 3.73
C SER A 285 2.36 -1.31 3.01
N SER A 286 2.99 -0.58 2.08
CA SER A 286 4.13 -1.06 1.30
C SER A 286 5.29 -1.50 2.21
N GLY A 287 5.91 -2.63 1.86
CA GLY A 287 7.05 -3.16 2.58
C GLY A 287 8.26 -2.24 2.52
N LEU A 288 8.93 -2.03 3.65
CA LEU A 288 10.20 -1.29 3.71
C LEU A 288 11.35 -2.19 3.27
N ASN A 289 12.48 -1.58 2.89
CA ASN A 289 13.70 -2.33 2.71
C ASN A 289 14.21 -2.83 4.08
N THR A 290 14.44 -4.13 4.18
CA THR A 290 14.98 -4.80 5.37
C THR A 290 16.33 -5.48 5.12
N SER A 291 17.04 -5.12 4.04
CA SER A 291 18.34 -5.69 3.69
C SER A 291 19.43 -5.38 4.72
N ASP A 292 19.36 -4.19 5.33
CA ASP A 292 20.33 -3.71 6.31
C ASP A 292 19.66 -2.88 7.41
N GLU A 293 20.24 -2.93 8.60
CA GLU A 293 19.69 -2.30 9.81
C GLU A 293 19.63 -0.77 9.70
N LYS A 294 20.61 -0.15 9.01
CA LYS A 294 20.67 1.30 8.86
C LYS A 294 19.47 1.82 8.07
N THR A 295 19.18 1.21 6.92
CA THR A 295 18.02 1.57 6.09
C THR A 295 16.71 1.40 6.86
N VAL A 296 16.57 0.31 7.62
CA VAL A 296 15.39 0.08 8.47
C VAL A 296 15.22 1.19 9.51
N ILE A 297 16.30 1.60 10.18
CA ILE A 297 16.25 2.68 11.18
C ILE A 297 15.91 4.01 10.51
N GLU A 298 16.50 4.32 9.36
CA GLU A 298 16.23 5.56 8.61
C GLU A 298 14.77 5.66 8.17
N ASP A 299 14.25 4.65 7.48
CA ASP A 299 12.88 4.66 6.97
C ASP A 299 11.85 4.72 8.12
N ASN A 300 12.06 3.95 9.20
CA ASN A 300 11.21 4.05 10.39
C ASN A 300 11.34 5.41 11.08
N GLY A 301 12.53 6.01 11.08
CA GLY A 301 12.76 7.36 11.58
C GLY A 301 11.97 8.41 10.78
N HIS A 302 11.95 8.29 9.45
CA HIS A 302 11.14 9.16 8.59
C HIS A 302 9.63 9.00 8.83
N ILE A 303 9.15 7.77 9.02
CA ILE A 303 7.75 7.50 9.39
C ILE A 303 7.43 8.11 10.77
N ALA A 304 8.31 7.93 11.76
CA ALA A 304 8.13 8.48 13.09
C ALA A 304 8.07 10.01 13.07
N ASN A 305 8.97 10.66 12.31
CA ASN A 305 8.96 12.11 12.14
C ASN A 305 7.67 12.59 11.47
N LEU A 306 7.19 11.89 10.42
CA LEU A 306 5.92 12.19 9.78
C LEU A 306 4.73 12.11 10.76
N VAL A 307 4.70 11.09 11.63
CA VAL A 307 3.68 10.95 12.68
C VAL A 307 3.77 12.08 13.70
N LEU A 308 4.99 12.45 14.13
CA LEU A 308 5.22 13.54 15.07
C LEU A 308 4.79 14.89 14.49
N ASP A 309 5.08 15.14 13.22
CA ASP A 309 4.66 16.36 12.52
C ASP A 309 3.14 16.43 12.41
N ARG A 310 2.47 15.30 12.11
CA ARG A 310 1.01 15.24 12.03
C ARG A 310 0.36 15.48 13.38
N ILE A 311 0.82 14.79 14.43
CA ILE A 311 0.23 14.89 15.77
C ILE A 311 0.52 16.24 16.45
N ALA A 312 1.58 16.94 16.05
CA ALA A 312 1.86 18.30 16.51
C ALA A 312 0.88 19.34 15.93
N LYS A 313 0.29 19.06 14.75
CA LYS A 313 -0.69 19.94 14.07
C LYS A 313 -2.12 19.80 14.60
N LEU A 314 -2.44 18.70 15.27
CA LEU A 314 -3.73 18.41 15.94
C LEU A 314 -3.85 19.17 17.27
#